data_AF-A0A8G0KXJ7-F1
#
_entry.id   AF-A0A8G0KXJ7-F1
#
_cell.length_a   1.000
_cell.length_b   1.000
_cell.length_c   1.000
_cell.angle_alpha   90.00
_cell.angle_beta   90.00
_cell.angle_gamma   90.00
#
_symmetry.space_group_name_H-M   'P 1'
#
loop_
_entity.id
_entity.type
_entity.pdbx_description
1 polymer ?
#
loop_
_entity_poly.entity_id
_entity_poly.type
_entity_poly.pdbx_seq_one_letter_code
_entity_poly.pdbx_strand_id
1 'polypeptide(L)'
;MHLDYNRRWLQTEYHQTVAVANMAQQWQQFEADADLYPNLKYNAVNDGRTREEHRAWDGLVLPINHPFWEKHLPPNDWGCRCNVTQTDEEVSKDISKIKSKGAFANNPALSGKVFAENAYKKGLDADGVKESKELVSEFLASKM
;
A
#
# COMPACT_ATOMS: atom_id res chain seq x y z
N MET A 1 -17.03 -23.59 -9.86
CA MET A 1 -15.96 -22.72 -9.33
C MET A 1 -14.92 -22.53 -10.42
N HIS A 2 -14.81 -21.35 -11.03
CA HIS A 2 -13.90 -21.11 -12.16
C HIS A 2 -12.45 -21.14 -11.68
N LEU A 3 -11.67 -22.15 -12.09
CA LEU A 3 -10.30 -22.39 -11.60
C LEU A 3 -9.36 -21.18 -11.85
N ASP A 4 -9.54 -20.49 -12.96
CA ASP A 4 -8.75 -19.30 -13.31
C ASP A 4 -9.10 -18.07 -12.49
N TYR A 5 -10.39 -17.88 -12.15
CA TYR A 5 -10.85 -16.79 -11.29
C TYR A 5 -10.29 -16.98 -9.88
N ASN A 6 -10.46 -18.16 -9.29
CA ASN A 6 -10.07 -18.39 -7.91
C ASN A 6 -8.55 -18.50 -7.71
N ARG A 7 -7.77 -19.02 -8.65
CA ARG A 7 -6.32 -19.13 -8.42
C ARG A 7 -5.58 -17.82 -8.66
N ARG A 8 -5.82 -17.14 -9.79
CA ARG A 8 -5.00 -15.98 -10.18
C ARG A 8 -5.36 -14.73 -9.40
N TRP A 9 -6.64 -14.49 -9.15
CA TRP A 9 -7.09 -13.32 -8.40
C TRP A 9 -6.72 -13.45 -6.93
N LEU A 10 -7.05 -14.57 -6.27
CA LEU A 10 -6.67 -14.77 -4.87
C LEU A 10 -5.16 -14.77 -4.66
N GLN A 11 -4.38 -15.34 -5.59
CA GLN A 11 -2.92 -15.26 -5.50
C GLN A 11 -2.39 -13.82 -5.61
N THR A 12 -2.98 -13.01 -6.50
CA THR A 12 -2.61 -11.61 -6.67
C THR A 12 -2.96 -10.79 -5.43
N GLU A 13 -4.16 -11.00 -4.88
CA GLU A 13 -4.61 -10.37 -3.64
C GLU A 13 -3.75 -10.80 -2.44
N TYR A 14 -3.36 -12.07 -2.38
CA TYR A 14 -2.45 -12.58 -1.36
C TYR A 14 -1.08 -11.90 -1.43
N HIS A 15 -0.45 -11.85 -2.61
CA HIS A 15 0.83 -11.16 -2.78
C HIS A 15 0.75 -9.68 -2.42
N GLN A 16 -0.33 -9.00 -2.82
CA GLN A 16 -0.57 -7.61 -2.43
C GLN A 16 -0.68 -7.47 -0.91
N THR A 17 -1.47 -8.34 -0.26
CA THR A 17 -1.67 -8.32 1.19
C THR A 17 -0.34 -8.47 1.94
N VAL A 18 0.48 -9.43 1.53
CA VAL A 18 1.81 -9.64 2.13
C VAL A 18 2.71 -8.42 1.92
N ALA A 19 2.76 -7.85 0.72
CA ALA A 19 3.58 -6.68 0.44
C ALA A 19 3.16 -5.45 1.26
N VAL A 20 1.85 -5.21 1.37
CA VAL A 20 1.28 -4.12 2.17
C VAL A 20 1.58 -4.32 3.66
N ALA A 21 1.43 -5.53 4.18
CA ALA A 21 1.74 -5.85 5.58
C ALA A 21 3.23 -5.64 5.89
N ASN A 22 4.13 -6.09 5.01
CA ASN A 22 5.57 -5.89 5.16
C ASN A 22 5.93 -4.40 5.18
N MET A 23 5.29 -3.58 4.35
CA MET A 23 5.54 -2.14 4.36
C MET A 23 4.98 -1.47 5.62
N ALA A 24 3.83 -1.91 6.12
CA ALA A 24 3.29 -1.43 7.39
C ALA A 24 4.25 -1.72 8.56
N GLN A 25 4.90 -2.89 8.55
CA GLN A 25 5.91 -3.24 9.53
C GLN A 25 7.20 -2.42 9.36
N GLN A 26 7.65 -2.18 8.12
CA GLN A 26 8.81 -1.30 7.86
C GLN A 26 8.56 0.14 8.34
N TRP A 27 7.34 0.66 8.21
CA TRP A 27 6.99 2.00 8.68
C TRP A 27 7.24 2.19 10.18
N GLN A 28 7.00 1.16 10.99
CA GLN A 28 7.29 1.23 12.43
C GLN A 28 8.78 1.43 12.70
N GLN A 29 9.65 0.80 11.89
CA GLN A 29 11.09 1.03 11.96
C GLN A 29 11.45 2.45 11.50
N PHE A 30 10.76 2.95 10.48
CA PHE A 30 10.97 4.32 9.98
C PHE A 30 10.72 5.36 11.07
N GLU A 31 9.64 5.19 11.82
CA GLU A 31 9.30 6.05 12.95
C GLU A 31 10.27 5.88 14.13
N ALA A 32 10.72 4.65 14.39
CA ALA A 32 11.63 4.35 15.50
C ALA A 32 13.01 5.00 15.33
N ASP A 33 13.58 5.00 14.11
CA ASP A 33 14.90 5.60 13.85
C ASP A 33 14.81 6.99 13.19
N ALA A 34 13.68 7.68 13.31
CA ALA A 34 13.46 8.99 12.71
C ALA A 34 14.42 10.08 13.24
N ASP A 35 15.03 9.86 14.41
CA ASP A 35 16.05 10.71 15.00
C ASP A 35 17.40 10.60 14.27
N LEU A 36 17.73 9.42 13.75
CA LEU A 36 18.94 9.15 12.96
C LEU A 36 18.71 9.40 11.47
N TYR A 37 17.56 8.98 10.95
CA TYR A 37 17.21 9.04 9.54
C TYR A 37 15.84 9.71 9.36
N PRO A 38 15.78 11.05 9.35
CA PRO A 38 14.51 11.79 9.34
C PRO A 38 13.78 11.73 7.98
N ASN A 39 14.47 11.28 6.93
CA ASN A 39 13.96 11.26 5.57
C ASN A 39 13.80 9.83 5.03
N LEU A 40 12.92 9.71 4.05
CA LEU A 40 12.65 8.48 3.31
C LEU A 40 12.94 8.71 1.83
N LYS A 41 13.53 7.70 1.19
CA LYS A 41 13.80 7.67 -0.25
C LYS A 41 12.92 6.64 -0.93
N TYR A 42 12.20 7.05 -1.96
CA TYR A 42 11.44 6.15 -2.82
C TYR A 42 12.38 5.43 -3.79
N ASN A 43 12.28 4.10 -3.86
CA ASN A 43 13.13 3.28 -4.72
C ASN A 43 12.25 2.45 -5.66
N ALA A 44 12.25 2.81 -6.95
CA ALA A 44 11.68 1.98 -8.00
C ALA A 44 12.71 0.93 -8.47
N VAL A 45 12.24 -0.23 -8.90
CA VAL A 45 13.13 -1.29 -9.43
C VAL A 45 13.74 -0.89 -10.78
N ASN A 46 13.11 0.07 -11.49
CA ASN A 46 13.54 0.60 -12.79
C ASN A 46 13.76 -0.45 -13.89
N ASP A 47 13.15 -1.63 -13.77
CA ASP A 47 13.13 -2.62 -14.84
C ASP A 47 12.00 -2.36 -15.86
N GLY A 48 11.96 -3.16 -16.92
CA GLY A 48 10.96 -3.06 -17.99
C GLY A 48 9.50 -3.28 -17.55
N ARG A 49 9.25 -3.69 -16.30
CA ARG A 49 7.90 -3.88 -15.73
C ARG A 49 7.52 -2.77 -14.75
N THR A 50 8.45 -1.86 -14.45
CA THR A 50 8.16 -0.68 -13.64
C THR A 50 7.26 0.24 -14.45
N ARG A 51 6.26 0.84 -13.79
CA ARG A 51 5.33 1.77 -14.44
C ARG A 51 5.95 3.17 -14.49
N GLU A 52 5.56 3.99 -15.46
CA GLU A 52 6.13 5.34 -15.63
C GLU A 52 5.87 6.22 -14.41
N GLU A 53 4.68 6.10 -13.81
CA GLU A 53 4.32 6.83 -12.60
C GLU A 53 5.29 6.50 -11.45
N HIS A 54 5.69 5.23 -11.32
CA HIS A 54 6.59 4.79 -10.26
C HIS A 54 8.04 5.22 -10.54
N ARG A 55 8.46 5.21 -11.81
CA ARG A 55 9.78 5.75 -12.22
C ARG A 55 9.89 7.23 -11.93
N ALA A 56 8.82 7.99 -12.10
CA ALA A 56 8.81 9.43 -11.82
C ALA A 56 8.98 9.76 -10.33
N TRP A 57 8.77 8.80 -9.43
CA TRP A 57 9.05 8.93 -8.01
C TRP A 57 10.40 8.36 -7.60
N ASP A 58 11.13 7.70 -8.51
CA ASP A 58 12.40 7.08 -8.16
C ASP A 58 13.44 8.11 -7.69
N GLY A 59 14.10 7.81 -6.58
CA GLY A 59 15.07 8.69 -5.94
C GLY A 59 14.46 9.88 -5.19
N LEU A 60 13.13 10.02 -5.14
CA LEU A 60 12.47 11.08 -4.39
C LEU A 60 12.74 10.91 -2.89
N VAL A 61 13.38 11.92 -2.30
CA VAL A 61 13.68 11.99 -0.86
C VAL A 61 12.76 13.00 -0.18
N LEU A 62 12.00 12.56 0.82
CA LEU A 62 11.06 13.39 1.57
C LEU A 62 11.09 13.05 3.06
N PRO A 63 10.83 14.01 3.97
CA PRO A 63 10.69 13.75 5.40
C PRO A 63 9.68 12.64 5.68
N ILE A 64 9.89 11.83 6.73
CA ILE A 64 8.97 10.74 7.12
C ILE A 64 7.53 11.25 7.29
N ASN A 65 7.36 12.44 7.86
CA ASN A 65 6.05 13.06 8.12
C ASN A 65 5.44 13.78 6.90
N HIS A 66 6.05 13.70 5.72
CA HIS A 66 5.55 14.40 4.54
C HIS A 66 4.24 13.76 4.02
N PRO A 67 3.20 14.54 3.68
CA PRO A 67 1.89 14.02 3.25
C PRO A 67 1.90 13.12 2.00
N PHE A 68 2.99 13.16 1.22
CA PHE A 68 3.20 12.23 0.10
C PHE A 68 3.08 10.77 0.55
N TRP A 69 3.65 10.42 1.70
CA TRP A 69 3.70 9.06 2.23
C TRP A 69 2.34 8.53 2.68
N GLU A 70 1.35 9.39 2.92
CA GLU A 70 -0.03 8.95 3.21
C GLU A 70 -0.66 8.20 2.04
N LYS A 71 -0.19 8.47 0.80
CA LYS A 71 -0.82 7.99 -0.43
C LYS A 71 0.12 7.30 -1.41
N HIS A 72 1.44 7.42 -1.23
CA HIS A 72 2.43 6.92 -2.19
C HIS A 72 3.37 5.89 -1.56
N LEU A 73 3.03 5.35 -0.39
CA LEU A 73 3.78 4.28 0.23
C LEU A 73 3.53 2.97 -0.55
N PRO A 74 4.58 2.34 -1.12
CA PRO A 74 4.40 1.11 -1.89
C PRO A 74 3.74 0.00 -1.07
N PRO A 75 2.98 -0.92 -1.70
CA PRO A 75 2.77 -1.08 -3.15
C PRO A 75 1.70 -0.15 -3.75
N ASN A 76 2.11 0.67 -4.73
CA ASN A 76 1.26 1.67 -5.42
C ASN A 76 0.42 1.14 -6.61
N ASP A 77 0.50 -0.16 -6.92
CA ASP A 77 -0.32 -0.85 -7.93
C ASP A 77 -0.15 -2.37 -7.76
N TRP A 78 -0.99 -3.18 -8.40
CA TRP A 78 -0.86 -4.63 -8.42
C TRP A 78 0.53 -5.07 -8.91
N GLY A 79 1.17 -5.95 -8.15
CA GLY A 79 2.50 -6.46 -8.48
C GLY A 79 3.59 -5.38 -8.44
N CYS A 80 3.36 -4.27 -7.74
CA CYS A 80 4.40 -3.29 -7.45
C CYS A 80 5.52 -3.95 -6.63
N ARG A 81 6.76 -3.61 -6.99
CA ARG A 81 7.99 -4.07 -6.33
C ARG A 81 8.87 -2.92 -5.84
N CYS A 82 8.33 -1.70 -5.87
CA CYS A 82 9.02 -0.53 -5.35
C CYS A 82 9.12 -0.63 -3.83
N ASN A 83 10.15 0.01 -3.26
CA ASN A 83 10.38 0.04 -1.82
C ASN A 83 10.65 1.47 -1.36
N VAL A 84 10.73 1.65 -0.04
CA VAL A 84 11.17 2.89 0.60
C VAL A 84 12.30 2.56 1.57
N THR A 85 13.30 3.42 1.64
CA THR A 85 14.45 3.26 2.56
C THR A 85 14.64 4.53 3.37
N GLN A 86 15.04 4.38 4.63
CA GLN A 86 15.49 5.49 5.46
C GLN A 86 16.78 6.11 4.93
N THR A 87 16.91 7.41 5.12
CA THR A 87 18.07 8.18 4.70
C THR A 87 18.18 9.49 5.48
N ASP A 88 19.40 10.03 5.53
CA ASP A 88 19.72 11.39 5.97
C ASP A 88 20.05 12.33 4.79
N GLU A 89 19.88 11.85 3.55
CA GLU A 89 20.04 12.65 2.32
C GLU A 89 19.15 13.91 2.34
N GLU A 90 19.59 14.96 1.64
CA GLU A 90 18.80 16.19 1.50
C GLU A 90 17.44 15.94 0.83
N VAL A 91 16.42 16.65 1.30
CA VAL A 91 15.06 16.58 0.75
C VAL A 91 15.06 17.06 -0.70
N SER A 92 14.37 16.31 -1.57
CA SER A 92 14.22 16.66 -2.97
C SER A 92 13.44 17.97 -3.14
N LYS A 93 13.93 18.84 -4.04
CA LYS A 93 13.32 20.15 -4.31
C LYS A 93 12.03 20.04 -5.13
N ASP A 94 12.02 19.09 -6.06
CA ASP A 94 10.90 18.86 -6.96
C ASP A 94 10.20 17.55 -6.63
N ILE A 95 8.88 17.64 -6.48
CA ILE A 95 8.01 16.49 -6.24
C ILE A 95 7.12 16.34 -7.46
N SER A 96 7.17 15.18 -8.12
CA SER A 96 6.29 14.93 -9.26
C SER A 96 4.81 15.08 -8.83
N LYS A 97 3.99 15.70 -9.68
CA LYS A 97 2.55 15.89 -9.42
C LYS A 97 1.70 14.66 -9.77
N ILE A 98 2.35 13.54 -10.10
CA ILE A 98 1.68 12.29 -10.45
C ILE A 98 1.03 11.74 -9.19
N LYS A 99 -0.27 11.41 -9.28
CA LYS A 99 -1.03 10.87 -8.17
C LYS A 99 -0.95 9.35 -8.15
N SER A 100 -0.86 8.78 -6.95
CA SER A 100 -1.11 7.35 -6.75
C SER A 100 -2.51 6.96 -7.23
N LYS A 101 -2.65 5.72 -7.71
CA LYS A 101 -3.91 5.17 -8.19
C LYS A 101 -4.87 4.97 -7.02
N GLY A 102 -6.12 5.43 -7.15
CA GLY A 102 -7.08 5.56 -6.05
C GLY A 102 -7.13 4.37 -5.07
N ALA A 103 -7.35 3.16 -5.57
CA ALA A 103 -7.44 1.96 -4.72
C ALA A 103 -6.14 1.60 -3.97
N PHE A 104 -4.99 2.10 -4.43
CA PHE A 104 -3.65 1.88 -3.85
C PHE A 104 -3.10 3.12 -3.15
N ALA A 105 -3.82 4.24 -3.18
CA ALA A 105 -3.42 5.49 -2.55
C ALA A 105 -3.61 5.39 -1.03
N ASN A 106 -2.69 4.67 -0.38
CA ASN A 106 -2.83 4.25 1.01
C ASN A 106 -1.48 4.13 1.70
N ASN A 107 -1.46 4.47 2.99
CA ASN A 107 -0.41 4.05 3.90
C ASN A 107 -1.03 3.07 4.91
N PRO A 108 -0.75 1.76 4.81
CA PRO A 108 -1.34 0.75 5.69
C PRO A 108 -0.97 0.91 7.16
N ALA A 109 0.20 1.50 7.48
CA ALA A 109 0.60 1.75 8.86
C ALA A 109 -0.27 2.82 9.51
N LEU A 110 -0.65 3.84 8.74
CA LEU A 110 -1.52 4.93 9.23
C LEU A 110 -3.01 4.56 9.17
N SER A 111 -3.45 3.90 8.10
CA SER A 111 -4.87 3.62 7.88
C SER A 111 -5.37 2.33 8.55
N GLY A 112 -4.45 1.42 8.88
CA GLY A 112 -4.77 0.07 9.39
C GLY A 112 -5.46 -0.83 8.35
N LYS A 113 -5.43 -0.46 7.06
CA LYS A 113 -6.15 -1.17 5.98
C LYS A 113 -5.16 -1.69 4.95
N VAL A 114 -5.32 -2.95 4.57
CA VAL A 114 -4.58 -3.54 3.45
C VAL A 114 -5.08 -2.99 2.11
N PHE A 115 -6.40 -2.98 1.93
CA PHE A 115 -7.07 -2.43 0.77
C PHE A 115 -7.88 -1.21 1.19
N ALA A 116 -7.58 -0.05 0.61
CA ALA A 116 -8.34 1.18 0.89
C ALA A 116 -9.78 1.08 0.37
N GLU A 117 -9.95 0.44 -0.79
CA GLU A 117 -11.23 0.13 -1.41
C GLU A 117 -11.47 -1.37 -1.42
N ASN A 118 -12.72 -1.80 -1.23
CA ASN A 118 -13.10 -3.21 -1.26
C ASN A 118 -13.94 -3.49 -2.51
N ALA A 119 -13.37 -4.23 -3.46
CA ALA A 119 -14.01 -4.58 -4.72
C ALA A 119 -15.28 -5.44 -4.54
N TYR A 120 -15.35 -6.24 -3.47
CA TYR A 120 -16.50 -7.10 -3.15
C TYR A 120 -17.73 -6.32 -2.66
N LYS A 121 -17.58 -5.03 -2.33
CA LYS A 121 -18.72 -4.16 -2.04
C LYS A 121 -19.44 -3.69 -3.30
N LYS A 122 -18.81 -3.81 -4.47
CA LYS A 122 -19.37 -3.32 -5.73
C LYS A 122 -20.60 -4.15 -6.10
N GLY A 123 -21.77 -3.54 -6.06
CA GLY A 123 -23.05 -4.17 -6.37
C GLY A 123 -23.84 -4.65 -5.16
N LEU A 124 -23.33 -4.49 -3.93
CA LEU A 124 -24.11 -4.66 -2.70
C LEU A 124 -24.86 -3.37 -2.38
N ASP A 125 -26.09 -3.50 -1.91
CA ASP A 125 -26.82 -2.42 -1.27
C ASP A 125 -26.36 -2.22 0.19
N ALA A 126 -26.90 -1.22 0.87
CA ALA A 126 -26.51 -0.89 2.24
C ALA A 126 -26.78 -2.07 3.21
N ASP A 127 -27.89 -2.79 3.01
CA ASP A 127 -28.29 -3.92 3.83
C ASP A 127 -27.36 -5.11 3.62
N GLY A 128 -27.03 -5.45 2.37
CA GLY A 128 -26.08 -6.51 2.04
C GLY A 128 -24.67 -6.23 2.57
N VAL A 129 -24.23 -4.96 2.59
CA VAL A 129 -22.96 -4.58 3.24
C VAL A 129 -23.02 -4.75 4.75
N LYS A 130 -24.17 -4.46 5.38
CA LYS A 130 -24.35 -4.63 6.83
C LYS A 130 -24.34 -6.11 7.20
N GLU A 131 -25.17 -6.92 6.53
CA GLU A 131 -25.23 -8.38 6.73
C GLU A 131 -23.85 -9.01 6.55
N SER A 132 -23.14 -8.65 5.48
CA SER A 132 -21.78 -9.18 5.23
C SER A 132 -20.81 -8.89 6.39
N LYS A 133 -20.90 -7.72 7.02
CA LYS A 133 -20.03 -7.38 8.17
C LYS A 133 -20.39 -8.16 9.42
N GLU A 134 -21.68 -8.40 9.65
CA GLU A 134 -22.19 -9.19 10.77
C GLU A 134 -21.70 -10.64 10.64
N LEU A 135 -21.87 -11.25 9.47
CA LEU A 135 -21.39 -12.60 9.18
C LEU A 135 -19.88 -12.75 9.35
N VAL A 136 -19.09 -11.77 8.88
CA VAL A 136 -17.63 -11.78 9.08
C VAL A 136 -17.28 -11.70 10.57
N SER A 137 -17.97 -10.86 11.34
CA SER A 137 -17.73 -10.70 12.77
C SER A 137 -18.05 -11.99 13.54
N GLU A 138 -19.19 -12.62 13.23
CA GLU A 138 -19.58 -13.92 13.80
C GLU A 138 -18.58 -15.02 13.46
N PHE A 139 -18.14 -15.08 12.19
CA PHE A 139 -17.15 -16.06 11.75
C PHE A 139 -15.83 -15.89 12.51
N LEU A 140 -15.31 -14.66 12.63
CA LEU A 140 -14.07 -14.39 13.36
C LEU A 140 -14.21 -14.75 14.84
N ALA A 141 -15.33 -14.39 15.48
CA ALA A 141 -15.60 -14.74 16.87
C ALA A 141 -15.68 -16.26 17.10
N SER A 142 -16.11 -17.03 16.10
CA SER A 142 -16.17 -18.51 16.18
C SER A 142 -14.82 -19.21 16.01
N LYS A 143 -13.78 -18.47 15.56
CA LYS A 143 -12.44 -19.00 15.24
C LYS A 143 -11.36 -18.54 16.21
N MET A 144 -11.68 -17.61 17.11
CA MET A 144 -10.83 -17.18 18.24
C MET A 144 -11.20 -17.96 19.50
#